data_AF-A0A0D0DA70-F1
#
_entry.id   AF-A0A0D0DA70-F1
#
_cell.length_a   1.000
_cell.length_b   1.000
_cell.length_c   1.000
_cell.angle_alpha   90.00
_cell.angle_beta   90.00
_cell.angle_gamma   90.00
#
_symmetry.space_group_name_H-M   'P 1'
#
loop_
_entity.id
_entity.type
_entity.pdbx_description
1 polymer ?
#
loop_
_entity_poly.entity_id
_entity_poly.type
_entity_poly.pdbx_seq_one_letter_code
_entity_poly.pdbx_strand_id
1 'polypeptide(L)'
;LQHVHGLLCTWERKFECFYYQLKHDRLHFIHPAAHQVVHLVVEAIQKGPPICYMQWTMERTIRNLGQEIRQPSQPYANLARE
;
A
#
# COMPACT_ATOMS: atom_id res chain seq x y z
N LEU A 1 2.32 17.83 -16.34
CA LEU A 1 2.36 16.42 -15.88
C LEU A 1 3.76 15.85 -15.92
N GLN A 2 4.47 15.86 -17.06
CA GLN A 2 5.84 15.31 -17.18
C GLN A 2 6.86 15.97 -16.23
N HIS A 3 6.84 17.31 -16.10
CA HIS A 3 7.74 18.01 -15.18
C HIS A 3 7.52 17.62 -13.71
N VAL A 4 6.25 17.61 -13.26
CA VAL A 4 5.89 17.19 -11.90
C VAL A 4 6.28 15.74 -11.66
N HIS A 5 6.02 14.85 -12.62
CA HIS A 5 6.45 13.45 -12.52
C HIS A 5 7.96 13.33 -12.36
N GLY A 6 8.75 14.08 -13.14
CA GLY A 6 10.22 14.11 -12.98
C GLY A 6 10.68 14.58 -11.60
N LEU A 7 9.99 15.58 -11.00
CA LEU A 7 10.26 16.03 -9.63
C LEU A 7 9.95 14.93 -8.60
N LEU A 8 8.84 14.22 -8.75
CA LEU A 8 8.45 13.12 -7.86
C LEU A 8 9.42 11.94 -7.97
N CYS A 9 9.84 11.54 -9.17
CA CYS A 9 10.87 10.51 -9.36
C CYS A 9 12.20 10.92 -8.72
N THR A 10 12.58 12.20 -8.86
CA THR A 10 13.82 12.70 -8.24
C THR A 10 13.73 12.68 -6.71
N TRP A 11 12.58 13.05 -6.15
CA TRP A 11 12.33 12.97 -4.72
C TRP A 11 12.38 11.53 -4.21
N GLU A 12 11.69 10.61 -4.88
CA GLU A 12 11.68 9.19 -4.54
C GLU A 12 13.11 8.66 -4.56
N ARG A 13 13.87 8.89 -5.64
CA ARG A 13 15.27 8.46 -5.74
C ARG A 13 16.14 8.97 -4.60
N LYS A 14 15.94 10.20 -4.14
CA LYS A 14 16.65 10.75 -2.98
C LYS A 14 16.24 10.04 -1.69
N PHE A 15 14.95 9.78 -1.51
CA PHE A 15 14.43 9.00 -0.38
C PHE A 15 15.05 7.58 -0.38
N GLU A 16 15.03 6.91 -1.52
CA GLU A 16 15.62 5.58 -1.70
C GLU A 16 17.09 5.54 -1.27
N CYS A 17 17.89 6.49 -1.77
CA CYS A 17 19.30 6.61 -1.46
C CYS A 17 19.56 6.89 0.03
N PHE A 18 18.75 7.74 0.67
CA PHE A 18 18.95 8.10 2.08
C PHE A 18 18.57 6.98 3.04
N TYR A 19 17.42 6.34 2.82
CA TYR A 19 16.84 5.43 3.81
C TYR A 19 17.24 3.96 3.60
N TYR A 20 17.19 3.46 2.36
CA TYR A 20 17.49 2.04 2.09
C TYR A 20 18.77 1.82 1.26
N GLN A 21 19.38 2.89 0.75
CA GLN A 21 20.68 2.87 0.04
C GLN A 21 20.69 1.96 -1.20
N LEU A 22 19.52 1.72 -1.82
CA LEU A 22 19.39 0.80 -2.95
C LEU A 22 19.75 -0.67 -2.60
N LYS A 23 19.70 -1.05 -1.31
CA LYS A 23 20.04 -2.40 -0.85
C LYS A 23 18.81 -3.27 -0.60
N HIS A 24 18.82 -4.46 -1.19
CA HIS A 24 17.70 -5.41 -1.14
C HIS A 24 17.35 -5.86 0.29
N ASP A 25 18.35 -6.01 1.15
CA ASP A 25 18.18 -6.36 2.58
C ASP A 25 17.39 -5.31 3.36
N ARG A 26 17.26 -4.08 2.83
CA ARG A 26 16.58 -2.94 3.46
C ARG A 26 15.24 -2.59 2.86
N LEU A 27 14.72 -3.39 1.91
CA LEU A 27 13.42 -3.15 1.28
C LEU A 27 12.28 -3.06 2.31
N HIS A 28 12.40 -3.75 3.45
CA HIS A 28 11.43 -3.72 4.53
C HIS A 28 11.29 -2.34 5.21
N PHE A 29 12.24 -1.41 5.02
CA PHE A 29 12.13 -0.02 5.48
C PHE A 29 11.38 0.88 4.50
N ILE A 30 11.08 0.41 3.29
CA ILE A 30 10.35 1.20 2.30
C ILE A 30 8.90 1.34 2.75
N HIS A 31 8.45 2.58 2.85
CA HIS A 31 7.04 2.87 3.08
C HIS A 31 6.29 2.81 1.74
N PRO A 32 5.32 1.90 1.54
CA PRO A 32 4.60 1.76 0.27
C PRO A 32 3.97 3.07 -0.22
N ALA A 33 3.50 3.92 0.71
CA ALA A 33 2.95 5.22 0.34
C ALA A 33 3.97 6.17 -0.31
N ALA A 34 5.27 6.05 0.00
CA ALA A 34 6.30 6.89 -0.62
C ALA A 34 6.51 6.50 -2.10
N HIS A 35 6.62 5.20 -2.39
CA HIS A 35 6.72 4.69 -3.76
C HIS A 35 5.47 5.00 -4.60
N GLN A 36 4.29 4.88 -3.98
CA GLN A 36 3.02 5.10 -4.66
C GLN A 36 2.88 6.52 -5.23
N VAL A 37 3.55 7.53 -4.66
CA VAL A 37 3.49 8.93 -5.14
C VAL A 37 3.89 9.07 -6.60
N VAL A 38 4.87 8.30 -7.06
CA VAL A 38 5.37 8.35 -8.45
C VAL A 38 4.37 7.71 -9.43
N HIS A 39 3.64 6.69 -8.97
CA HIS A 39 2.67 5.94 -9.76
C HIS A 39 1.26 6.55 -9.74
N LEU A 40 0.94 7.33 -8.70
CA LEU A 40 -0.42 7.78 -8.37
C LEU A 40 -1.13 8.48 -9.53
N VAL A 41 -0.43 9.37 -10.24
CA VAL A 41 -0.99 10.14 -11.34
C VAL A 41 -1.31 9.25 -12.55
N VAL A 42 -0.39 8.34 -12.91
CA VAL A 42 -0.58 7.43 -14.04
C VAL A 42 -1.70 6.44 -13.74
N GLU A 43 -1.70 5.87 -12.54
CA GLU A 43 -2.77 4.98 -12.10
C GLU A 43 -4.12 5.70 -12.05
N ALA A 44 -4.17 6.93 -11.54
CA ALA A 44 -5.40 7.72 -11.50
C ALA A 44 -5.99 7.99 -12.89
N ILE A 45 -5.14 8.23 -13.89
CA ILE A 45 -5.58 8.44 -15.28
C ILE A 45 -6.11 7.12 -15.88
N GLN A 46 -5.46 5.99 -15.62
CA GLN A 46 -5.81 4.72 -16.24
C GLN A 46 -6.97 4.00 -15.56
N LYS A 47 -7.03 4.03 -14.23
CA LYS A 47 -7.91 3.20 -13.40
C LYS A 47 -8.88 4.04 -12.55
N GLY A 48 -8.74 5.36 -12.55
CA GLY A 48 -9.38 6.23 -11.58
C GLY A 48 -8.61 6.30 -10.26
N PRO A 49 -9.05 7.14 -9.30
CA PRO A 49 -8.34 7.35 -8.04
C PRO A 49 -8.06 6.03 -7.30
N PRO A 50 -6.82 5.78 -6.80
CA PRO A 50 -6.46 4.53 -6.12
C PRO A 50 -7.38 4.13 -4.97
N ILE A 51 -7.92 5.13 -4.26
CA ILE A 51 -8.88 4.90 -3.19
C ILE A 51 -10.13 4.16 -3.69
N CYS A 52 -10.61 4.42 -4.90
CA CYS A 52 -11.84 3.82 -5.41
C CYS A 52 -11.72 2.31 -5.64
N TYR A 53 -10.57 1.81 -6.11
CA TYR A 53 -10.39 0.38 -6.40
C TYR A 53 -9.63 -0.39 -5.31
N MET A 54 -8.68 0.22 -4.61
CA MET A 54 -7.97 -0.43 -3.51
C MET A 54 -8.85 -0.58 -2.26
N GLN A 55 -9.75 0.37 -2.02
CA GLN A 55 -10.66 0.33 -0.87
C GLN A 55 -11.55 -0.90 -0.90
N TRP A 56 -12.04 -1.30 -2.07
CA TRP A 56 -12.88 -2.49 -2.20
C TRP A 56 -12.20 -3.75 -1.66
N THR A 57 -10.91 -3.95 -1.98
CA THR A 57 -10.17 -5.12 -1.48
C THR A 57 -10.03 -5.07 0.04
N MET A 58 -9.70 -3.90 0.60
CA MET A 58 -9.59 -3.73 2.05
C MET A 58 -10.92 -3.95 2.78
N GLU A 59 -12.01 -3.34 2.30
CA GLU A 59 -13.35 -3.51 2.86
C GLU A 59 -13.83 -4.96 2.75
N ARG A 60 -13.50 -5.63 1.65
CA ARG A 60 -13.80 -7.06 1.48
C ARG A 60 -13.02 -7.90 2.48
N THR A 61 -11.73 -7.64 2.69
CA THR A 61 -10.93 -8.32 3.71
C THR A 61 -11.47 -8.07 5.12
N ILE A 62 -11.82 -6.82 5.46
CA ILE A 62 -12.44 -6.49 6.75
C ILE A 62 -13.73 -7.26 6.94
N ARG A 63 -14.57 -7.35 5.91
CA ARG A 63 -15.82 -8.12 5.93
C ARG A 63 -15.55 -9.60 6.16
N ASN A 64 -14.62 -10.19 5.43
CA ASN A 64 -14.26 -11.61 5.59
C ASN A 64 -13.71 -11.87 7.01
N LEU A 65 -12.80 -11.04 7.51
CA LEU A 65 -12.26 -11.17 8.86
C LEU A 65 -13.36 -11.00 9.93
N GLY A 66 -14.28 -10.06 9.73
CA GLY A 66 -15.45 -9.93 10.60
C GLY A 66 -16.33 -11.18 10.61
N GLN A 67 -16.48 -11.83 9.45
CA GLN A 67 -17.18 -13.11 9.31
C GLN A 67 -16.44 -14.26 9.97
N GLU A 68 -15.11 -14.28 10.03
CA GLU A 68 -14.35 -15.35 10.68
C GLU A 68 -14.23 -15.16 12.18
N ILE A 69 -14.07 -13.92 12.65
CA ILE A 69 -13.93 -13.60 14.07
C ILE A 69 -15.14 -14.12 14.87
N ARG A 70 -16.38 -13.78 14.47
CA ARG A 70 -17.70 -14.18 15.06
C ARG A 70 -17.91 -14.02 16.57
N GLN A 71 -16.86 -13.89 17.38
CA GLN A 71 -16.88 -13.89 18.83
C GLN A 71 -15.93 -12.80 19.37
N PRO A 72 -16.47 -11.69 19.93
CA PRO A 72 -15.65 -10.58 20.44
C PRO A 72 -14.73 -10.97 21.60
N SER A 73 -15.11 -11.97 22.40
CA SER A 73 -14.34 -12.40 23.57
C SER A 73 -13.17 -13.33 23.24
N GLN A 74 -13.17 -13.96 22.07
CA GLN A 74 -12.09 -14.86 21.61
C GLN A 74 -11.87 -14.70 20.10
N PRO A 75 -11.38 -13.54 19.64
CA PRO A 75 -11.40 -13.19 18.22
C PRO A 75 -10.52 -14.08 17.34
N TYR A 76 -9.53 -14.76 17.92
CA TYR A 76 -8.61 -15.65 17.20
C TYR A 76 -9.00 -17.12 17.23
N ALA A 77 -9.99 -17.52 18.04
CA ALA A 77 -10.31 -18.94 18.25
C ALA A 77 -10.83 -19.63 16.97
N ASN A 78 -11.54 -18.89 16.13
CA ASN A 78 -12.04 -19.38 14.85
C ASN A 78 -10.96 -19.29 13.75
N LEU A 79 -10.24 -18.17 13.69
CA LEU A 79 -9.13 -17.96 12.74
C LEU A 79 -8.02 -19.00 12.86
N ALA A 80 -7.77 -19.51 14.07
CA ALA A 80 -6.74 -20.53 14.31
C ALA A 80 -7.17 -21.96 13.89
N ARG A 81 -8.40 -22.14 13.42
CA ARG A 81 -8.97 -23.45 13.01
C ARG A 81 -9.16 -23.59 11.50
N GLU A 82 -9.03 -22.49 10.75
CA GLU A 82 -8.87 -22.51 9.28
C GLU A 82 -7.43 -22.88 8.89
#